data_AF-F8JD23-F1
#
_entry.id   AF-F8JD23-F1
#
_cell.length_a   1.000
_cell.length_b   1.000
_cell.length_c   1.000
_cell.angle_alpha   90.00
_cell.angle_beta   90.00
_cell.angle_gamma   90.00
#
_symmetry.space_group_name_H-M   'P 1'
#
loop_
_entity.id
_entity.type
_entity.pdbx_description
1 polymer ?
#
loop_
_entity_poly.entity_id
_entity_poly.type
_entity_poly.pdbx_seq_one_letter_code
_entity_poly.pdbx_strand_id
1 'polypeptide(L)'
;MLHAPVRRGRPKGTGIDDSDRIARLDELLRVHPEMKPTTAIRMMGYSDPSAIRRLRDKYKVFAMKARIELAKEMRTAVPVAAEPILALIQHGR
;
A
#
# COMPACT_ATOMS: atom_id res chain seq x y z
N MET A 1 25.68 27.38 -18.74
CA MET A 1 24.39 26.70 -18.46
C MET A 1 24.68 25.22 -18.26
N LEU A 2 24.59 24.73 -17.02
CA LEU A 2 25.02 23.37 -16.66
C LEU A 2 23.91 22.35 -16.99
N HIS A 3 24.09 21.59 -18.06
CA HIS A 3 23.24 20.44 -18.39
C HIS A 3 23.70 19.22 -17.56
N ALA A 4 22.88 18.79 -16.61
CA ALA A 4 23.10 17.52 -15.92
C ALA A 4 22.81 16.34 -16.87
N PRO A 5 23.63 15.27 -16.90
CA PRO A 5 23.41 14.15 -17.78
C PRO A 5 22.21 13.32 -17.31
N VAL A 6 21.19 13.26 -18.17
CA VAL A 6 20.02 12.39 -18.03
C VAL A 6 20.51 10.94 -18.00
N ARG A 7 20.44 10.30 -16.83
CA ARG A 7 20.73 8.87 -16.65
C ARG A 7 19.88 8.06 -17.64
N ARG A 8 20.52 7.44 -18.64
CA ARG A 8 19.86 6.51 -19.57
C ARG A 8 19.50 5.22 -18.82
N GLY A 9 18.20 4.90 -18.83
CA GLY A 9 17.66 3.60 -18.44
C GLY A 9 16.14 3.63 -18.31
N ARG A 10 15.42 2.92 -19.20
CA ARG A 10 13.99 2.61 -18.98
C ARG A 10 13.94 1.34 -18.14
N PRO A 11 13.38 1.33 -16.91
CA PRO A 11 13.26 0.11 -16.12
C PRO A 11 12.48 -0.94 -16.92
N LYS A 12 12.88 -2.22 -16.82
CA LYS A 12 12.21 -3.34 -17.49
C LYS A 12 10.74 -3.39 -17.03
N GLY A 13 9.81 -3.07 -17.93
CA GLY A 13 8.37 -3.13 -17.69
C GLY A 13 7.59 -1.91 -18.21
N THR A 14 7.38 -1.81 -19.53
CA THR A 14 6.39 -0.95 -20.25
C THR A 14 6.38 0.57 -20.05
N GLY A 15 7.02 1.15 -19.02
CA GLY A 15 7.29 2.59 -18.84
C GLY A 15 6.09 3.54 -18.91
N ILE A 16 4.93 3.12 -18.41
CA ILE A 16 3.82 4.03 -18.08
C ILE A 16 3.83 4.20 -16.56
N ASP A 17 4.02 5.43 -16.10
CA ASP A 17 3.77 5.78 -14.71
C ASP A 17 2.26 5.90 -14.50
N ASP A 18 1.73 5.02 -13.66
CA ASP A 18 0.31 5.01 -13.28
C ASP A 18 0.14 5.42 -11.81
N SER A 19 1.19 5.90 -11.14
CA SER A 19 1.18 6.18 -9.68
C SER A 19 0.03 7.11 -9.29
N ASP A 20 -0.16 8.21 -10.02
CA ASP A 20 -1.27 9.16 -9.77
C ASP A 20 -2.66 8.56 -9.99
N ARG A 21 -2.77 7.58 -10.90
CA ARG A 21 -4.03 6.87 -11.16
C ARG A 21 -4.32 5.87 -10.04
N ILE A 22 -3.28 5.19 -9.56
CA ILE A 22 -3.36 4.26 -8.44
C ILE A 22 -3.72 5.01 -7.14
N ALA A 23 -3.14 6.18 -6.90
CA ALA A 23 -3.48 7.02 -5.74
C ALA A 23 -4.96 7.45 -5.76
N ARG A 24 -5.45 7.94 -6.90
CA ARG A 24 -6.88 8.30 -7.06
C ARG A 24 -7.81 7.10 -6.92
N LEU A 25 -7.39 5.93 -7.43
CA LEU A 25 -8.15 4.70 -7.28
C LEU A 25 -8.24 4.27 -5.80
N ASP A 26 -7.15 4.40 -5.06
CA ASP A 26 -7.09 4.09 -3.63
C ASP A 26 -8.01 5.02 -2.82
N GLU A 27 -7.97 6.33 -3.10
CA GLU A 27 -8.86 7.30 -2.47
C GLU A 27 -10.34 6.97 -2.72
N LEU A 28 -10.69 6.65 -3.97
CA LEU A 28 -12.05 6.29 -4.33
C LEU A 28 -12.53 5.02 -3.61
N LEU A 29 -11.66 4.01 -3.49
CA LEU A 29 -11.97 2.76 -2.79
C LEU A 29 -11.96 2.92 -1.27
N ARG A 30 -11.26 3.93 -0.74
CA ARG A 30 -11.32 4.29 0.69
C ARG A 30 -12.65 4.92 1.05
N VAL A 31 -13.21 5.74 0.16
CA VAL A 31 -14.55 6.35 0.35
C VAL A 31 -15.66 5.30 0.12
N HIS A 32 -15.48 4.39 -0.85
CA HIS A 32 -16.44 3.35 -1.21
C HIS A 32 -15.82 1.95 -1.12
N PRO A 33 -15.69 1.37 0.09
CA PRO A 33 -15.01 0.09 0.30
C PRO A 33 -15.72 -1.11 -0.34
N GLU A 34 -17.04 -1.04 -0.54
CA GLU A 34 -17.83 -2.06 -1.24
C GLU A 34 -17.61 -2.08 -2.77
N MET A 35 -17.01 -1.03 -3.32
CA MET A 35 -16.82 -0.91 -4.75
C MET A 35 -15.68 -1.82 -5.26
N LYS A 36 -15.90 -2.50 -6.38
CA LYS A 36 -14.86 -3.31 -7.01
C LYS A 36 -13.83 -2.39 -7.70
N PRO A 37 -12.52 -2.69 -7.64
CA PRO A 37 -11.49 -1.89 -8.31
C PRO A 37 -11.73 -1.72 -9.82
N THR A 38 -12.27 -2.74 -10.49
CA THR A 38 -12.63 -2.64 -11.91
C THR A 38 -13.76 -1.66 -12.18
N THR A 39 -14.71 -1.54 -11.25
CA THR A 39 -15.82 -0.57 -11.35
C THR A 39 -15.28 0.84 -11.14
N ALA A 40 -14.46 1.04 -10.11
CA ALA A 40 -13.79 2.31 -9.83
C ALA A 40 -12.92 2.78 -11.02
N ILE A 41 -12.12 1.90 -11.61
CA ILE A 41 -11.34 2.20 -12.82
C ILE A 41 -12.23 2.64 -14.00
N ARG A 42 -13.39 2.01 -14.18
CA ARG A 42 -14.34 2.43 -15.24
C ARG A 42 -14.94 3.80 -14.94
N MET A 43 -15.26 4.09 -13.68
CA MET A 43 -15.76 5.41 -13.25
C MET A 43 -14.73 6.52 -13.42
N MET A 44 -13.44 6.21 -13.29
CA MET A 44 -12.34 7.14 -13.61
C MET A 44 -12.20 7.44 -15.11
N GLY A 45 -13.00 6.81 -15.98
CA GLY A 45 -13.04 7.06 -17.42
C GLY A 45 -12.25 6.07 -18.29
N TYR A 46 -11.73 4.98 -17.72
CA TYR A 46 -11.02 3.96 -18.51
C TYR A 46 -12.00 2.95 -19.11
N SER A 47 -12.08 2.91 -20.44
CA SER A 47 -12.87 1.94 -21.21
C SER A 47 -12.03 0.85 -21.85
N ASP A 48 -10.75 1.12 -22.14
CA ASP A 48 -9.86 0.15 -22.77
C ASP A 48 -9.56 -1.04 -21.84
N PRO A 49 -9.84 -2.29 -22.28
CA PRO A 49 -9.60 -3.48 -21.47
C PRO A 49 -8.15 -3.64 -21.02
N SER A 50 -7.18 -3.20 -21.82
CA SER A 50 -5.76 -3.32 -21.47
C SER A 50 -5.36 -2.32 -20.38
N ALA A 51 -5.86 -1.09 -20.44
CA ALA A 51 -5.71 -0.10 -19.39
C ALA A 51 -6.36 -0.57 -18.08
N ILE A 52 -7.58 -1.12 -18.16
CA ILE A 52 -8.28 -1.66 -16.98
C ILE A 52 -7.47 -2.78 -16.33
N ARG A 53 -6.99 -3.76 -17.12
CA ARG A 53 -6.13 -4.84 -16.60
C ARG A 53 -4.86 -4.30 -15.95
N ARG A 54 -4.14 -3.41 -16.64
CA ARG A 54 -2.88 -2.82 -16.16
C ARG A 54 -3.06 -2.10 -14.83
N LEU A 55 -4.08 -1.23 -14.73
CA LEU A 55 -4.37 -0.47 -13.51
C LEU A 55 -4.81 -1.38 -12.37
N ARG A 56 -5.67 -2.35 -12.63
CA ARG A 56 -6.10 -3.33 -11.64
C ARG A 56 -4.93 -4.12 -11.08
N ASP A 57 -4.05 -4.63 -11.95
CA ASP A 57 -2.94 -5.47 -11.53
C ASP A 57 -1.88 -4.65 -10.77
N LYS A 58 -1.60 -3.41 -11.18
CA LYS A 58 -0.78 -2.46 -10.42
C LYS A 58 -1.39 -2.12 -9.06
N TYR A 59 -2.70 -1.88 -9.00
CA TYR A 59 -3.40 -1.60 -7.75
C TYR A 59 -3.33 -2.78 -6.78
N LYS A 60 -3.50 -4.02 -7.25
CA LYS A 60 -3.34 -5.21 -6.40
C LYS A 60 -1.97 -5.28 -5.74
N VAL A 61 -0.91 -5.01 -6.49
CA VAL A 61 0.47 -4.97 -5.96
C VAL A 61 0.62 -3.85 -4.93
N PHE A 62 0.10 -2.66 -5.23
CA PHE A 62 0.11 -1.53 -4.30
C PHE A 62 -0.64 -1.85 -3.00
N ALA A 63 -1.88 -2.33 -3.08
CA ALA A 63 -2.71 -2.68 -1.93
C ALA A 63 -2.09 -3.80 -1.08
N MET A 64 -1.46 -4.80 -1.72
CA MET A 64 -0.74 -5.84 -1.00
C MET A 64 0.44 -5.26 -0.22
N LYS A 65 1.24 -4.38 -0.84
CA LYS A 65 2.36 -3.71 -0.16
C LYS A 65 1.88 -2.85 1.00
N ALA A 66 0.84 -2.03 0.79
CA ALA A 66 0.27 -1.19 1.83
C ALA A 66 -0.21 -2.01 3.05
N ARG A 67 -0.84 -3.17 2.81
CA ARG A 67 -1.25 -4.09 3.89
C ARG A 67 -0.06 -4.69 4.64
N ILE A 68 1.01 -5.05 3.94
CA ILE A 68 2.23 -5.59 4.56
C ILE A 68 2.89 -4.52 5.45
N GLU A 69 3.01 -3.29 4.98
CA GLU A 69 3.58 -2.19 5.77
C GLU A 69 2.72 -1.89 7.00
N LEU A 70 1.39 -1.83 6.85
CA LEU A 70 0.49 -1.66 7.99
C LEU A 70 0.64 -2.78 9.03
N ALA A 71 0.74 -4.04 8.59
CA ALA A 71 0.94 -5.17 9.49
C ALA A 71 2.29 -5.11 10.22
N LYS A 72 3.33 -4.58 9.57
CA LYS A 72 4.66 -4.38 10.16
C LYS A 72 4.62 -3.29 11.23
N GLU A 73 3.95 -2.16 10.96
CA GLU A 73 3.76 -1.07 11.92
C GLU A 73 3.01 -1.54 13.18
N MET A 74 1.92 -2.30 13.01
CA MET A 74 1.16 -2.86 14.15
C MET A 74 2.01 -3.79 15.02
N ARG A 75 2.94 -4.55 14.44
CA ARG A 75 3.87 -5.41 15.21
C ARG A 75 4.87 -4.61 16.01
N THR A 76 5.36 -3.50 15.47
CA THR A 76 6.31 -2.62 16.19
C THR A 76 5.64 -1.78 17.28
N ALA A 77 4.33 -1.55 17.18
CA ALA A 77 3.57 -0.70 18.10
C ALA A 77 3.01 -1.42 19.34
N VAL A 78 3.27 -2.72 19.54
CA VAL A 78 2.93 -3.40 20.80
C VAL A 78 4.05 -3.12 21.82
N PRO A 79 3.87 -2.23 22.82
CA PRO A 79 4.78 -2.18 23.94
C PRO A 79 4.66 -3.49 24.71
N VAL A 80 5.77 -4.20 24.85
CA VAL A 80 5.93 -5.32 25.77
C VAL A 80 5.86 -4.76 27.19
N ALA A 81 4.65 -4.54 27.71
CA ALA A 81 4.42 -4.38 29.14
C ALA A 81 4.39 -5.79 29.77
N ALA A 82 5.54 -6.45 29.76
CA ALA A 82 5.76 -7.64 30.55
C ALA A 82 6.41 -7.19 31.86
N GLU A 83 5.60 -6.80 32.84
CA GLU A 83 6.08 -6.72 34.21
C GLU A 83 6.20 -8.15 34.77
N PRO A 84 7.38 -8.56 35.29
CA PRO A 84 7.52 -9.86 35.91
C PRO A 84 6.77 -9.86 37.25
N ILE A 85 5.67 -10.63 37.33
CA ILE A 85 5.01 -10.94 38.61
C ILE A 85 5.93 -11.89 39.38
N LEU A 86 6.93 -11.36 40.09
CA LEU A 86 7.70 -12.12 41.06
C LEU A 86 8.22 -11.23 42.18
N ALA A 87 7.35 -10.89 43.14
CA ALA A 87 7.76 -10.59 44.53
C ALA A 87 6.54 -10.38 45.44
N LEU A 88 5.80 -11.43 45.81
CA LEU A 88 4.95 -11.37 47.02
C LEU A 88 4.65 -12.76 47.62
N ILE A 89 5.67 -13.61 47.75
CA ILE A 89 5.60 -14.78 48.65
C ILE A 89 6.81 -14.75 49.58
N GLN A 90 6.89 -13.73 50.44
CA GLN A 90 7.65 -13.82 51.68
C GLN A 90 6.93 -13.09 52.80
N HIS A 91 6.74 -13.82 53.89
CA HIS A 91 6.30 -13.41 55.24
C HIS A 91 4.80 -13.51 55.56
N GLY A 92 4.41 -14.73 55.95
CA GLY A 92 3.38 -14.97 56.96
C GLY A 92 3.88 -16.06 57.89
N ARG A 93 4.36 -15.66 59.06
CA ARG A 93 4.69 -16.55 60.19
C ARG A 93 3.42 -17.11 60.81
#